data_AF-A0A0A7GI21-F1
#
_entry.id   AF-A0A0A7GI21-F1
#
_cell.length_a   1.000
_cell.length_b   1.000
_cell.length_c   1.000
_cell.angle_alpha   90.00
_cell.angle_beta   90.00
_cell.angle_gamma   90.00
#
_symmetry.space_group_name_H-M   'P 1'
#
loop_
_entity.id
_entity.type
_entity.pdbx_description
1 polymer ?
#
loop_
_entity_poly.entity_id
_entity_poly.type
_entity_poly.pdbx_seq_one_letter_code
_entity_poly.pdbx_strand_id
1 'polypeptide(L)' 'MNPVKVFSGITLISLGLTLYLISKAESVSFGGVVLIGPIPVVFGNSPDIMALAVIAIAAIIAISAMRW' A
#
# COMPACT_ATOMS: atom_id res chain seq x y z
N MET A 1 27.48 18.55 -17.82
CA MET A 1 26.18 17.85 -17.65
C MET A 1 25.51 18.38 -16.40
N ASN A 2 24.20 18.69 -16.44
CA ASN A 2 23.48 19.08 -15.23
C ASN A 2 23.06 17.81 -14.47
N PRO A 3 23.60 17.53 -13.27
CA PRO A 3 23.33 16.29 -12.54
C PRO A 3 21.84 16.11 -12.24
N VAL A 4 21.10 17.19 -11.98
CA VAL A 4 19.66 17.14 -11.68
C VAL A 4 18.85 16.53 -12.82
N LYS A 5 19.21 16.85 -14.08
CA LYS A 5 18.54 16.31 -15.27
C LYS A 5 18.78 14.81 -15.45
N VAL A 6 19.96 14.34 -15.06
CA VAL A 6 20.33 12.92 -15.12
C VAL A 6 19.57 12.14 -14.04
N PHE A 7 19.53 12.66 -12.81
CA PHE A 7 18.77 12.07 -11.72
C PHE A 7 17.27 11.99 -12.03
N SER A 8 16.66 13.07 -12.53
CA SER A 8 15.24 13.05 -12.90
C SER A 8 14.91 12.01 -13.97
N GLY A 9 15.82 11.82 -14.94
CA GLY A 9 15.67 10.80 -15.97
C GLY A 9 15.72 9.39 -15.40
N ILE A 10 16.69 9.11 -14.52
CA ILE A 10 16.82 7.81 -13.84
C ILE A 10 15.59 7.53 -12.97
N THR A 11 15.10 8.53 -12.22
CA THR A 11 13.90 8.40 -11.39
C THR A 11 12.66 8.06 -12.23
N LEU A 12 12.48 8.72 -13.38
CA LEU A 12 11.36 8.45 -14.29
C LEU A 12 11.43 7.03 -14.88
N ILE A 13 12.63 6.59 -15.29
CA ILE A 13 12.84 5.23 -15.81
C ILE A 13 12.54 4.20 -14.71
N SER A 14 13.05 4.42 -13.50
CA SER A 14 12.79 3.54 -12.35
C SER A 14 11.30 3.45 -12.04
N LEU A 15 10.60 4.58 -11.98
CA LEU A 15 9.16 4.63 -11.71
C LEU A 15 8.36 3.89 -12.77
N GLY A 16 8.67 4.13 -14.05
CA GLY A 16 8.02 3.46 -15.17
C GLY A 16 8.24 1.93 -15.15
N LEU A 17 9.45 1.49 -14.84
CA LEU A 17 9.77 0.07 -14.72
C LEU A 17 9.03 -0.58 -13.56
N THR A 18 8.98 0.07 -12.39
CA THR A 18 8.21 -0.43 -11.24
C THR A 18 6.71 -0.57 -11.56
N LEU A 19 6.12 0.44 -12.20
CA LEU A 19 4.71 0.39 -12.62
C LEU A 19 4.44 -0.73 -13.64
N TYR A 20 5.34 -0.91 -14.60
CA TYR A 20 5.23 -1.98 -15.60
C TYR A 20 5.30 -3.38 -14.96
N LEU A 21 6.23 -3.59 -14.04
CA LEU A 21 6.37 -4.86 -13.32
C LEU A 21 5.15 -5.17 -12.45
N ILE A 22 4.56 -4.16 -11.80
CA ILE A 22 3.31 -4.30 -11.05
C ILE A 22 2.15 -4.65 -11.99
N SER A 23 2.08 -4.02 -13.16
CA SER A 23 1.04 -4.29 -14.18
C SER A 23 1.11 -5.71 -14.75
N LYS A 24 2.33 -6.26 -14.86
CA LYS A 24 2.57 -7.65 -15.32
C LYS A 24 2.33 -8.70 -14.24
N ALA A 25 2.11 -8.33 -12.98
CA ALA A 25 1.75 -9.27 -11.95
C ALA A 25 0.35 -9.83 -12.23
N GLU A 26 0.31 -11.09 -12.67
CA GLU A 26 -0.88 -11.80 -13.16
C GLU A 26 -2.02 -11.89 -12.12
N SER A 27 -1.68 -11.80 -10.84
CA SER A 27 -2.60 -11.79 -9.72
C SER A 27 -2.24 -10.65 -8.75
N VAL A 28 -2.68 -9.44 -9.07
CA VAL A 28 -2.61 -8.33 -8.11
C VAL A 28 -3.59 -8.62 -6.97
N SER A 29 -3.06 -9.17 -5.88
CA SER A 29 -3.80 -9.29 -4.62
C SER A 29 -3.85 -7.93 -3.97
N PHE A 30 -5.00 -7.27 -4.07
CA PHE A 30 -5.27 -6.01 -3.39
C PHE A 30 -6.15 -6.25 -2.17
N GLY A 31 -5.96 -5.43 -1.15
CA GLY A 31 -6.84 -5.35 0.01
C GLY A 31 -6.61 -4.05 0.75
N GLY A 32 -7.67 -3.53 1.34
CA GLY A 32 -7.69 -2.25 2.02
C GLY A 32 -8.68 -2.25 3.18
N VAL A 33 -8.59 -1.21 4.01
CA VAL A 33 -9.48 -1.01 5.14
C VAL A 33 -10.03 0.41 5.08
N VAL A 34 -11.36 0.55 5.14
CA VAL A 34 -12.02 1.83 5.39
C VAL A 34 -12.43 1.86 6.86
N LEU A 35 -11.96 2.86 7.61
CA LEU A 35 -12.46 3.12 8.95
C LEU A 35 -13.67 4.05 8.87
N ILE A 36 -14.85 3.58 9.26
CA ILE A 36 -16.05 4.41 9.40
C ILE A 36 -16.35 4.54 10.90
N GLY A 37 -15.86 5.62 11.51
CA GLY A 37 -15.85 5.74 12.97
C GLY A 37 -15.02 4.61 13.60
N PRO A 38 -15.46 3.99 14.71
CA PRO A 38 -14.73 2.89 15.35
C PRO A 38 -14.85 1.54 14.61
N ILE A 39 -15.61 1.48 13.51
CA ILE A 39 -15.90 0.23 12.80
C ILE A 39 -14.99 0.11 11.57
N PRO A 40 -14.04 -0.85 11.53
CA PRO A 40 -13.23 -1.11 10.36
C PRO A 40 -13.99 -1.99 9.34
N VAL A 41 -14.00 -1.58 8.07
CA VAL A 41 -14.52 -2.34 6.94
C VAL A 41 -13.35 -2.79 6.07
N VAL A 42 -13.11 -4.10 6.02
CA VAL A 42 -12.00 -4.69 5.23
C VAL A 42 -12.53 -5.21 3.90
N PHE A 43 -11.85 -4.85 2.82
CA PHE A 43 -12.18 -5.25 1.46
C PHE A 43 -10.93 -5.74 0.74
N GLY A 44 -11.04 -6.71 -0.17
CA GLY A 44 -9.91 -7.23 -0.91
C GLY A 44 -10.24 -8.45 -1.76
N ASN A 45 -9.27 -8.86 -2.56
CA ASN A 45 -9.38 -9.99 -3.51
C ASN A 45 -8.59 -11.24 -3.06
N SER A 46 -7.90 -11.16 -1.92
CA SER A 46 -7.13 -12.28 -1.37
C SER A 46 -7.35 -12.37 0.15
N PRO A 47 -7.71 -13.55 0.69
CA PRO A 47 -7.85 -13.77 2.13
C PRO A 47 -6.58 -13.41 2.92
N ASP A 48 -5.40 -13.67 2.35
CA ASP A 48 -4.11 -13.40 3.00
C ASP A 48 -3.87 -11.89 3.18
N ILE A 49 -4.14 -11.10 2.13
CA ILE A 49 -4.01 -9.64 2.20
C ILE A 49 -5.06 -9.05 3.15
N MET A 50 -6.27 -9.60 3.15
CA MET A 50 -7.33 -9.16 4.08
C MET A 50 -6.97 -9.46 5.54
N ALA A 51 -6.37 -10.62 5.84
CA ALA A 51 -5.89 -10.96 7.18
C ALA A 51 -4.80 -9.98 7.64
N LEU A 52 -3.82 -9.67 6.77
CA LEU A 52 -2.80 -8.65 7.06
C LEU A 52 -3.42 -7.27 7.31
N ALA A 53 -4.42 -6.89 6.52
CA ALA A 53 -5.12 -5.61 6.65
C ALA A 53 -5.88 -5.50 7.99
N VAL A 54 -6.52 -6.58 8.45
CA VAL A 54 -7.18 -6.65 9.76
C VAL A 54 -6.16 -6.51 10.90
N ILE A 55 -5.02 -7.21 10.83
CA ILE A 55 -3.98 -7.13 11.86
C ILE A 55 -3.41 -5.71 11.93
N ALA A 56 -3.13 -5.10 10.77
CA ALA A 56 -2.62 -3.74 10.69
C ALA A 56 -3.59 -2.72 11.30
N ILE A 57 -4.89 -2.81 10.99
CA ILE A 57 -5.87 -1.87 11.54
C ILE A 57 -6.10 -2.08 13.04
N ALA A 58 -6.09 -3.33 13.52
CA ALA A 58 -6.18 -3.64 14.94
C ALA A 58 -5.00 -3.04 15.71
N ALA A 59 -3.78 -3.14 15.17
CA ALA A 59 -2.60 -2.52 15.75
C ALA A 59 -2.72 -0.99 15.80
N ILE A 60 -3.19 -0.34 14.72
CA ILE A 60 -3.41 1.11 14.67
C ILE A 60 -4.45 1.54 15.71
N ILE A 61 -5.57 0.83 15.82
CA ILE A 61 -6.62 1.12 16.80
C ILE A 61 -6.08 0.95 18.21
N ALA A 62 -5.33 -0.11 18.50
CA ALA A 62 -4.73 -0.35 19.81
C ALA A 62 -3.74 0.77 20.19
N ILE A 63 -2.86 1.17 19.27
CA ILE A 63 -1.93 2.30 19.47
C ILE A 63 -2.70 3.60 19.69
N SER A 64 -3.74 3.84 18.89
CA SER A 64 -4.58 5.02 19.04
C SER A 64 -5.32 5.05 20.39
N ALA A 65 -5.78 3.91 20.88
CA ALA A 65 -6.46 3.77 22.16
C ALA A 65 -5.51 3.93 23.36
N MET A 66 -4.27 3.45 23.26
CA MET A 66 -3.23 3.65 24.29
C MET A 66 -2.70 5.09 24.34
N ARG A 67 -2.95 5.90 23.30
CA ARG A 67 -2.46 7.28 23.19
C ARG A 67 -3.39 8.31 23.83
N TRP A 68 -4.53 7.87 24.38
CA TRP A 68 -5.52 8.65 25.12
C TRP A 68 -5.52 8.20 26.58
#